data_AF-A0AAW6MAZ8-F1
#
_entry.id   AF-A0AAW6MAZ8-F1
#
_cell.length_a   1.000
_cell.length_b   1.000
_cell.length_c   1.000
_cell.angle_alpha   90.00
_cell.angle_beta   90.00
_cell.angle_gamma   90.00
#
_symmetry.space_group_name_H-M   'P 1'
#
loop_
_entity.id
_entity.type
_entity.pdbx_description
1 polymer ?
#
loop_
_entity_poly.entity_id
_entity_poly.type
_entity_poly.pdbx_seq_one_letter_code
_entity_poly.pdbx_strand_id
1 'polypeptide(L)'
;ADVDGAHIRCLLLTFFYRYMPELINLGYIYIAQPPIFGLKKKNSRSPKVERYIYDEKALSATLAEYDDPSKFDVQRYKGLGEMDPEQLWETTMEPATRTLL
;
A
#
# COMPACT_ATOMS: atom_id res chain seq x y z
N ALA A 1 0.26 -5.70 -4.43
CA ALA A 1 -0.95 -6.10 -3.69
C ALA A 1 -1.52 -7.38 -4.29
N ASP A 2 -1.67 -7.47 -5.61
CA ASP A 2 -2.19 -8.65 -6.31
C ASP A 2 -1.16 -9.35 -7.22
N VAL A 3 -1.42 -10.61 -7.58
CA VAL A 3 -0.63 -11.43 -8.51
C VAL A 3 -0.58 -10.79 -9.89
N ASP A 4 -1.70 -10.25 -10.37
CA ASP A 4 -1.76 -9.56 -11.66
C ASP A 4 -0.92 -8.27 -11.67
N GLY A 5 -0.89 -7.54 -10.54
CA GLY A 5 -0.01 -6.39 -10.38
C GLY A 5 1.47 -6.76 -10.45
N ALA A 6 1.85 -7.93 -9.93
CA ALA A 6 3.21 -8.44 -10.07
C ALA A 6 3.55 -8.79 -11.52
N HIS A 7 2.59 -9.36 -12.27
CA HIS A 7 2.76 -9.65 -13.68
C HIS A 7 2.95 -8.37 -14.52
N ILE A 8 2.10 -7.35 -14.33
CA ILE A 8 2.24 -6.05 -15.00
C ILE A 8 3.60 -5.41 -14.69
N ARG A 9 4.04 -5.46 -13.43
CA ARG A 9 5.35 -4.96 -13.03
C ARG A 9 6.48 -5.65 -13.80
N CYS A 10 6.45 -6.97 -13.95
CA CYS A 10 7.45 -7.70 -14.71
C CYS A 10 7.47 -7.28 -16.18
N LEU A 11 6.31 -7.07 -16.81
CA LEU A 11 6.22 -6.60 -18.20
C LEU A 11 6.83 -5.21 -18.37
N LEU A 12 6.49 -4.26 -17.48
CA LEU A 12 7.03 -2.90 -17.51
C LEU A 12 8.55 -2.88 -17.26
N LEU A 13 9.03 -3.62 -16.26
CA LEU A 13 10.46 -3.72 -15.99
C LEU A 13 11.22 -4.36 -17.16
N THR A 14 10.64 -5.37 -17.81
CA THR A 14 11.23 -5.99 -19.00
C THR A 14 11.34 -4.98 -20.14
N PHE A 15 10.30 -4.15 -20.34
CA PHE A 15 10.31 -3.07 -21.32
C PHE A 15 11.41 -2.04 -21.02
N PHE A 16 11.46 -1.51 -19.79
CA PHE A 16 12.50 -0.54 -19.40
C PHE A 16 13.90 -1.14 -19.51
N TYR A 17 14.07 -2.39 -19.10
CA TYR A 17 15.36 -3.08 -19.17
C TYR A 17 15.84 -3.28 -20.61
N ARG A 18 14.94 -3.59 -21.54
CA ARG A 18 15.29 -3.85 -22.95
C ARG A 18 15.50 -2.59 -23.78
N TYR A 19 14.67 -1.56 -23.57
CA TYR A 19 14.63 -0.40 -24.46
C TYR A 19 15.16 0.89 -23.82
N MET A 20 15.19 0.97 -22.48
CA MET A 20 15.59 2.18 -21.75
C MET A 20 16.43 1.85 -20.50
N PRO A 21 17.52 1.06 -20.62
CA PRO A 21 18.31 0.62 -19.46
C PRO A 21 18.93 1.78 -18.68
N GLU A 22 19.18 2.92 -19.34
CA GLU A 22 19.70 4.14 -18.71
C GLU A 22 18.79 4.66 -17.60
N LEU A 23 17.47 4.55 -17.76
CA LEU A 23 16.52 4.97 -16.71
C LEU A 23 16.63 4.11 -15.46
N ILE A 24 16.96 2.82 -15.62
CA ILE A 24 17.20 1.91 -14.50
C ILE A 24 18.55 2.22 -13.85
N ASN A 25 19.60 2.34 -14.66
CA ASN A 25 20.97 2.57 -14.18
C ASN A 25 21.14 3.90 -13.44
N LEU A 26 20.38 4.93 -13.86
CA LEU A 26 20.38 6.25 -13.21
C LEU A 26 19.39 6.34 -12.04
N GLY A 27 18.66 5.27 -11.73
CA GLY A 27 17.73 5.23 -10.59
C GLY A 27 16.48 6.08 -10.77
N TYR A 28 15.93 6.18 -11.99
CA TYR A 28 14.68 6.92 -12.26
C TYR A 28 13.42 6.04 -12.20
N ILE A 29 13.56 4.72 -12.17
CA ILE A 29 12.44 3.79 -12.08
C ILE A 29 12.20 3.41 -10.62
N TYR A 30 10.97 3.63 -10.15
CA TYR A 30 10.55 3.34 -8.79
C TYR A 30 9.29 2.47 -8.80
N ILE A 31 9.12 1.67 -7.76
CA ILE A 31 7.91 0.89 -7.54
C ILE A 31 7.24 1.37 -6.25
N ALA A 32 6.10 2.04 -6.38
CA ALA A 32 5.29 2.41 -5.23
C ALA A 32 4.73 1.15 -4.54
N GLN A 33 4.81 1.13 -3.22
CA GLN A 33 4.26 0.05 -2.40
C GLN A 33 2.95 0.50 -1.77
N PRO A 34 1.78 0.01 -2.23
CA PRO A 34 0.52 0.26 -1.55
C PRO A 34 0.37 -0.58 -0.29
N PRO A 35 -0.42 -0.12 0.70
CA PRO A 35 -0.72 -0.89 1.90
C PRO A 35 -1.62 -2.10 1.56
N ILE A 36 -1.51 -3.14 2.38
CA ILE A 36 -2.31 -4.37 2.26
C ILE A 36 -3.56 -4.28 3.14
N PHE A 37 -3.47 -3.60 4.29
CA PHE A 37 -4.57 -3.45 5.23
C PHE A 37 -4.78 -2.00 5.66
N GLY A 38 -6.03 -1.66 5.96
CA GLY A 38 -6.46 -0.42 6.60
C GLY A 38 -7.23 -0.75 7.88
N LEU A 39 -6.78 -0.20 9.00
CA LEU A 39 -7.43 -0.35 10.30
C LEU A 39 -8.47 0.77 10.49
N LYS A 40 -9.73 0.41 10.73
CA LYS A 40 -10.83 1.36 10.98
C LYS A 40 -11.41 1.14 12.36
N LYS A 41 -11.76 2.20 13.08
CA LYS A 41 -12.41 2.08 14.38
C LYS A 41 -13.92 1.88 14.22
N LYS A 42 -14.45 0.78 14.77
CA LYS A 42 -15.90 0.52 14.82
C LYS A 42 -16.58 1.61 15.64
N ASN A 43 -17.73 2.07 15.16
CA ASN A 43 -18.57 3.12 15.78
C ASN A 43 -17.95 4.53 15.80
N SER A 44 -16.87 4.80 15.05
CA SER A 44 -16.41 6.16 14.85
C SER A 44 -17.36 6.92 13.91
N ARG A 45 -17.68 8.19 14.23
CA ARG A 45 -18.42 9.10 13.32
C ARG A 45 -17.69 9.35 12.01
N SER A 46 -16.38 9.08 11.97
CA SER A 46 -15.54 9.27 10.80
C SER A 46 -15.14 7.89 10.26
N PRO A 47 -15.46 7.55 8.99
CA PRO A 47 -15.08 6.29 8.37
C PRO A 47 -13.59 6.24 7.96
N LYS A 48 -12.77 7.17 8.47
CA LYS A 48 -11.36 7.31 8.10
C LYS A 48 -10.56 6.12 8.64
N VAL A 49 -9.66 5.62 7.81
CA VAL A 49 -8.65 4.63 8.20
C VAL A 49 -7.71 5.30 9.21
N GLU A 50 -7.54 4.67 10.37
CA GLU A 50 -6.67 5.15 11.45
C GLU A 50 -5.22 4.77 11.19
N ARG A 51 -4.98 3.59 10.61
CA ARG A 51 -3.62 3.11 10.31
C ARG A 51 -3.58 2.26 9.06
N TYR A 52 -2.59 2.51 8.20
CA TYR A 52 -2.27 1.69 7.04
C TYR A 52 -1.14 0.72 7.36
N ILE A 53 -1.27 -0.52 6.88
CA ILE A 53 -0.38 -1.63 7.22
C ILE A 53 0.05 -2.35 5.95
N TYR A 54 1.35 -2.62 5.83
CA TYR A 54 1.99 -3.12 4.61
C TYR A 54 2.40 -4.61 4.69
N ASP A 55 2.28 -5.24 5.86
CA ASP A 55 2.64 -6.65 6.12
C ASP A 55 1.63 -7.28 7.11
N GLU A 56 1.36 -8.58 6.95
CA GLU A 56 0.61 -9.39 7.91
C GLU A 56 1.23 -9.41 9.31
N LYS A 57 2.57 -9.43 9.44
CA LYS A 57 3.22 -9.36 10.76
C LYS A 57 3.00 -8.01 11.44
N ALA A 58 3.01 -6.93 10.66
CA ALA A 58 2.71 -5.60 11.16
C ALA A 58 1.24 -5.47 11.60
N LEU A 59 0.31 -6.21 10.96
CA LEU A 59 -1.08 -6.26 11.35
C LEU A 59 -1.26 -6.89 12.74
N SER A 60 -0.67 -8.07 12.97
CA SER A 60 -0.78 -8.75 14.26
C SER A 60 -0.12 -7.95 15.38
N ALA A 61 1.04 -7.34 15.12
CA ALA A 61 1.69 -6.45 16.08
C ALA A 61 0.83 -5.22 16.42
N THR A 62 0.27 -4.56 15.39
CA THR A 62 -0.60 -3.39 15.57
C THR A 62 -1.84 -3.74 16.38
N LEU A 63 -2.48 -4.89 16.11
CA LEU A 63 -3.65 -5.32 16.87
C LEU A 63 -3.31 -5.66 18.33
N ALA A 64 -2.11 -6.16 18.60
CA ALA A 64 -1.64 -6.45 19.96
C ALA A 64 -1.30 -5.20 20.79
N GLU A 65 -1.05 -4.04 20.14
CA GLU A 65 -0.85 -2.75 20.83
C GLU A 65 -2.14 -2.22 21.46
N TYR A 66 -3.32 -2.67 21.00
CA TYR A 66 -4.61 -2.18 21.49
C TYR A 66 -5.20 -3.10 22.57
N ASP A 67 -5.70 -2.50 23.65
CA ASP A 67 -6.37 -3.21 24.76
C ASP A 67 -7.62 -4.01 24.32
N ASP A 68 -8.30 -3.55 23.27
CA ASP A 68 -9.50 -4.18 22.74
C ASP A 68 -9.51 -4.19 21.19
N PRO A 69 -8.93 -5.23 20.57
CA PRO A 69 -8.86 -5.38 19.12
C PRO A 69 -10.26 -5.50 18.48
N SER A 70 -11.28 -5.91 19.24
CA SER A 70 -12.63 -6.12 18.71
C SER A 70 -13.30 -4.82 18.27
N LYS A 71 -12.83 -3.67 18.79
CA LYS A 71 -13.25 -2.33 18.41
C LYS A 71 -12.74 -1.87 17.05
N PHE A 72 -11.87 -2.64 16.41
CA PHE A 72 -11.34 -2.32 15.09
C PHE A 72 -11.91 -3.25 14.02
N ASP A 73 -12.11 -2.69 12.84
CA ASP A 73 -12.44 -3.38 11.60
C ASP A 73 -11.22 -3.32 10.68
N VAL A 74 -10.87 -4.45 10.07
CA VAL A 74 -9.68 -4.57 9.22
C VAL A 74 -10.15 -4.69 7.78
N GLN A 75 -9.93 -3.64 7.01
CA GLN A 75 -10.14 -3.66 5.57
C GLN A 75 -8.88 -4.19 4.89
N ARG A 76 -9.02 -5.21 4.03
CA ARG A 76 -7.92 -5.68 3.17
C ARG A 76 -8.07 -5.10 1.78
N TYR A 77 -7.00 -4.50 1.26
CA TYR A 77 -6.94 -3.96 -0.10
C TYR A 77 -6.34 -5.01 -1.03
N LYS A 78 -7.10 -5.49 -2.01
CA LYS A 78 -6.60 -6.40 -3.05
C LYS A 78 -6.01 -5.63 -4.24
N GLY A 79 -6.66 -4.53 -4.59
CA GLY A 79 -6.24 -3.65 -5.68
C GLY A 79 -6.39 -2.18 -5.32
N LEU A 80 -5.73 -1.31 -6.10
CA LEU A 80 -5.76 0.14 -5.89
C LEU A 80 -7.17 0.73 -6.10
N GLY A 81 -8.03 0.08 -6.90
CA GLY A 81 -9.40 0.52 -7.14
C GLY A 81 -10.33 0.38 -5.93
N GLU A 82 -9.89 -0.26 -4.84
CA GLU A 82 -10.61 -0.35 -3.57
C GLU A 82 -10.29 0.81 -2.61
N MET A 83 -9.42 1.74 -3.05
CA MET A 83 -8.99 2.90 -2.27
C MET A 83 -9.63 4.18 -2.81
N ASP A 84 -10.10 5.04 -1.90
CA ASP A 84 -10.54 6.38 -2.28
C ASP A 84 -9.33 7.26 -2.65
N PRO A 85 -9.50 8.32 -3.46
CA PRO A 85 -8.39 9.17 -3.92
C PRO A 85 -7.51 9.74 -2.80
N GLU A 86 -8.12 10.12 -1.67
CA GLU A 86 -7.38 10.62 -0.50
C GLU A 86 -6.50 9.54 0.13
N GLN A 87 -7.01 8.31 0.20
CA GLN A 87 -6.26 7.17 0.73
C GLN A 87 -5.08 6.83 -0.19
N LEU A 88 -5.31 6.85 -1.50
CA LEU A 88 -4.26 6.62 -2.49
C LEU A 88 -3.16 7.68 -2.38
N TRP A 89 -3.55 8.95 -2.24
CA TRP A 89 -2.62 10.06 -2.08
C TRP A 89 -1.76 9.88 -0.83
N GLU A 90 -2.39 9.73 0.33
CA GLU A 90 -1.74 9.60 1.64
C GLU A 90 -0.78 8.40 1.70
N THR A 91 -1.09 7.31 1.01
CA THR A 91 -0.34 6.05 1.18
C THR A 91 0.69 5.78 0.10
N THR A 92 0.50 6.30 -1.12
CA THR A 92 1.34 5.93 -2.28
C THR A 92 1.89 7.10 -3.09
N MET A 93 1.34 8.30 -2.97
CA MET A 93 1.71 9.43 -3.83
C MET A 93 2.42 10.56 -3.09
N GLU A 94 2.00 10.83 -1.84
CA GLU A 94 2.54 11.88 -0.97
C GLU A 94 4.03 11.64 -0.66
N PRO A 95 4.96 12.52 -1.07
CA PRO A 95 6.39 12.33 -0.87
C PRO A 95 6.82 12.08 0.58
N ALA A 96 6.11 12.64 1.55
CA ALA A 96 6.44 12.48 2.97
C ALA A 96 6.08 11.11 3.55
N THR A 97 5.11 10.40 2.98
CA THR A 97 4.53 9.17 3.55
C THR A 97 4.60 7.97 2.61
N ARG A 98 4.83 8.18 1.32
CA ARG A 98 4.93 7.11 0.33
C ARG A 98 6.17 6.26 0.55
N THR A 99 6.04 4.97 0.27
CA THR A 99 7.16 4.02 0.24
C THR A 99 7.44 3.65 -1.21
N LEU A 100 8.67 3.90 -1.65
CA LEU A 100 9.17 3.54 -2.99
C LEU A 100 10.30 2.52 -2.86
N LEU A 101 10.29 1.50 -3.73
CA LEU A 101 11.42 0.61 -3.99
C LEU A 101 12.19 1.07 -5.24
#